data_AF-A0AAU8EV45-F1
#
_entry.id   AF-A0AAU8EV45-F1
#
_cell.length_a   1.000
_cell.length_b   1.000
_cell.length_c   1.000
_cell.angle_alpha   90.00
_cell.angle_beta   90.00
_cell.angle_gamma   90.00
#
_symmetry.space_group_name_H-M   'P 1'
#
loop_
_entity.id
_entity.type
_entity.pdbx_description
1 polymer ?
#
loop_
_entity_poly.entity_id
_entity_poly.type
_entity_poly.pdbx_seq_one_letter_code
_entity_poly.pdbx_strand_id
1 'polypeptide(L)'
;MSFFLVFLAIVLIGATALIGTDLGAGMLRRKRTRAPLAGDGFDDGFDEPVASLPPVLLPDDATPADVDNVRFALGLRGYRMDQVDQVLDDLRDQLAARNAEIERLREQLRDRAGQLAAAEQPAAEDRT
;
A
#
# COMPACT_ATOMS: atom_id res chain seq x y z
N MET A 1 50.60 -13.06 -26.24
CA MET A 1 49.40 -13.14 -27.08
C MET A 1 48.09 -12.95 -26.30
N SER A 2 47.96 -13.46 -25.06
CA SER A 2 46.72 -13.28 -24.25
C SER A 2 46.47 -11.84 -23.76
N PHE A 3 47.50 -11.13 -23.27
CA PHE A 3 47.34 -9.76 -22.76
C PHE A 3 46.85 -8.73 -23.79
N PHE A 4 47.17 -8.94 -25.07
CA PHE A 4 46.73 -8.06 -26.15
C PHE A 4 45.22 -8.17 -26.39
N LEU A 5 44.65 -9.37 -26.26
CA LEU A 5 43.21 -9.59 -26.36
C LEU A 5 42.45 -9.01 -25.16
N VAL A 6 43.02 -9.08 -23.95
CA VAL A 6 42.45 -8.46 -22.76
C VAL A 6 42.48 -6.93 -22.87
N PHE A 7 43.58 -6.35 -23.34
CA PHE A 7 43.70 -4.91 -23.57
C PHE A 7 42.70 -4.44 -24.64
N LEU A 8 42.60 -5.18 -25.75
CA LEU A 8 41.63 -4.88 -26.81
C LEU A 8 40.18 -4.93 -26.27
N ALA A 9 39.85 -5.93 -25.44
CA ALA A 9 38.53 -6.05 -24.82
C ALA A 9 38.21 -4.87 -23.89
N ILE A 10 39.16 -4.43 -23.05
CA ILE A 10 38.98 -3.28 -22.15
C ILE A 10 38.77 -1.99 -22.96
N VAL A 11 39.56 -1.78 -24.03
CA VAL A 11 39.42 -0.60 -24.91
C VAL A 11 38.06 -0.60 -25.61
N LEU A 12 37.58 -1.76 -26.07
CA LEU A 12 36.27 -1.88 -26.74
C LEU A 12 35.10 -1.58 -25.78
N ILE A 13 35.17 -2.06 -24.53
CA ILE A 13 34.18 -1.77 -23.48
C ILE A 13 34.20 -0.29 -23.09
N GLY A 14 35.37 0.33 -23.00
CA GLY A 14 35.49 1.77 -22.72
C GLY A 14 34.94 2.64 -23.86
N ALA A 15 35.17 2.23 -25.12
CA ALA A 15 34.68 2.96 -26.28
C ALA A 15 33.15 2.90 -26.43
N THR A 16 32.51 1.76 -26.12
CA THR A 16 31.05 1.66 -26.15
C THR A 16 30.38 2.44 -25.03
N ALA A 17 30.99 2.51 -23.84
CA ALA A 17 30.49 3.33 -22.73
C ALA A 17 30.50 4.84 -23.05
N LEU A 18 31.53 5.32 -23.77
CA LEU A 18 31.69 6.73 -24.11
C LEU A 18 30.80 7.21 -25.27
N ILE A 19 30.32 6.32 -26.13
CA ILE A 19 29.49 6.68 -27.29
C ILE A 19 27.99 6.51 -26.99
N GLY A 20 27.62 5.65 -26.03
CA GLY A 20 26.23 5.33 -25.70
C GLY A 20 25.62 6.09 -24.50
N THR A 21 26.41 6.86 -23.74
CA THR A 21 25.91 7.61 -22.57
C THR A 21 26.41 9.04 -22.58
N ASP A 22 25.47 9.98 -22.45
CA ASP A 22 25.66 11.43 -22.40
C ASP A 22 26.32 11.88 -21.07
N LEU A 23 27.49 11.31 -20.73
CA LEU A 23 28.19 11.47 -19.46
C LEU A 23 29.60 12.08 -19.63
N GLY A 24 29.81 12.86 -20.69
CA GLY A 24 31.14 13.26 -21.16
C GLY A 24 31.53 14.73 -21.00
N ALA A 25 30.84 15.54 -20.20
CA ALA A 25 31.12 16.98 -20.10
C ALA A 25 31.23 17.49 -18.66
N GLY A 26 32.27 17.08 -17.92
CA GLY A 26 32.51 17.62 -16.57
C GLY A 26 33.95 17.69 -16.08
N MET A 27 34.88 16.93 -16.65
CA MET A 27 36.19 16.68 -16.02
C MET A 27 37.29 17.69 -16.38
N LEU A 28 36.99 18.82 -17.06
CA LEU A 28 38.02 19.72 -17.61
C LEU A 28 37.70 21.21 -17.46
N ARG A 29 37.49 21.71 -16.22
CA ARG A 29 37.65 23.17 -15.92
C ARG A 29 38.41 23.46 -14.62
N ARG A 30 39.74 23.42 -14.75
CA ARG A 30 40.72 24.41 -14.27
C ARG A 30 40.32 25.35 -13.11
N LYS A 31 40.90 25.06 -11.93
CA LYS A 31 41.44 25.97 -10.89
C LYS A 31 41.19 27.48 -11.10
N ARG A 32 40.29 28.07 -10.31
CA ARG A 32 40.35 29.49 -9.89
C ARG A 32 39.98 29.63 -8.40
N THR A 33 40.73 30.49 -7.75
CA THR A 33 40.81 30.79 -6.32
C THR A 33 39.65 31.65 -5.78
N ARG A 34 39.28 31.37 -4.51
CA ARG A 34 38.65 32.25 -3.48
C ARG A 34 37.20 32.74 -3.67
N ALA A 35 36.30 32.24 -2.81
CA ALA A 35 35.60 32.95 -1.72
C ALA A 35 34.64 31.98 -1.01
N PRO A 36 34.47 32.02 0.34
CA PRO A 36 33.46 31.22 1.01
C PRO A 36 32.15 32.02 1.01
N LEU A 37 31.26 31.73 0.07
CA LEU A 37 29.87 32.16 0.16
C LEU A 37 29.03 30.94 0.47
N ALA A 38 28.33 31.04 1.60
CA ALA A 38 27.18 30.24 1.93
C ALA A 38 26.17 30.29 0.79
N GLY A 39 25.51 29.15 0.55
CA GLY A 39 24.47 29.02 -0.45
C GLY A 39 24.94 28.27 -1.68
N ASP A 40 24.89 26.94 -1.61
CA ASP A 40 24.42 26.20 -2.77
C ASP A 40 23.54 25.07 -2.22
N GLY A 41 22.24 25.31 -2.35
CA GLY A 41 21.21 24.39 -1.94
C GLY A 41 21.31 23.13 -2.77
N PHE A 42 21.54 22.01 -2.10
CA PHE A 42 20.88 20.79 -2.50
C PHE A 42 19.40 20.97 -2.16
N ASP A 43 18.71 21.78 -2.96
CA ASP A 43 17.25 21.76 -3.09
C ASP A 43 16.93 20.55 -3.97
N ASP A 44 17.32 19.37 -3.48
CA ASP A 44 16.88 18.10 -4.01
C ASP A 44 15.43 17.97 -3.56
N GLY A 45 14.51 18.05 -4.52
CA GLY A 45 13.07 18.22 -4.34
C GLY A 45 12.37 17.02 -3.71
N PHE A 46 12.89 16.54 -2.59
CA PHE A 46 12.12 15.84 -1.59
C PHE A 46 11.47 16.91 -0.74
N ASP A 47 10.33 17.41 -1.22
CA ASP A 47 9.33 18.02 -0.36
C ASP A 47 9.23 17.12 0.88
N GLU A 48 9.60 17.64 2.06
CA GLU A 48 9.63 16.87 3.30
C GLU A 48 8.28 16.15 3.41
N PRO A 49 8.22 14.80 3.41
CA PRO A 49 6.96 14.09 3.32
C PRO A 49 6.03 14.59 4.42
N VAL A 50 5.03 15.38 4.02
CA VAL A 50 4.09 16.00 4.95
C VAL A 50 3.53 14.92 5.84
N ALA A 51 3.68 15.13 7.15
CA ALA A 51 3.45 14.16 8.20
C ALA A 51 2.27 13.23 7.87
N SER A 52 2.58 11.99 7.48
CA SER A 52 1.56 10.96 7.35
C SER A 52 0.88 10.88 8.71
N LEU A 53 -0.44 11.08 8.75
CA LEU A 53 -1.20 10.84 9.96
C LEU A 53 -0.81 9.46 10.52
N PRO A 54 -0.75 9.29 11.85
CA PRO A 54 -0.43 8.01 12.46
C PRO A 54 -1.32 6.92 11.86
N PRO A 55 -0.79 5.72 11.60
CA PRO A 55 -1.52 4.69 10.90
C PRO A 55 -2.80 4.35 11.64
N VAL A 56 -3.93 4.50 10.96
CA VAL A 56 -5.25 4.12 11.47
C VAL A 56 -5.52 2.72 10.94
N LEU A 57 -5.47 1.74 11.85
CA LEU A 57 -5.71 0.34 11.55
C LEU A 57 -7.17 -0.02 11.85
N LEU A 58 -7.61 -1.15 11.28
CA LEU A 58 -8.93 -1.70 11.56
C LEU A 58 -9.06 -2.13 13.03
N PRO A 59 -10.19 -1.88 13.69
CA PRO A 59 -10.50 -2.46 15.00
C PRO A 59 -10.80 -3.96 14.87
N ASP A 60 -10.79 -4.69 15.99
CA ASP A 60 -11.00 -6.15 16.00
C ASP A 60 -12.38 -6.54 15.43
N ASP A 61 -13.38 -5.69 15.66
CA ASP A 61 -14.77 -5.79 15.25
C ASP A 61 -15.10 -4.78 14.14
N ALA A 62 -14.23 -4.70 13.13
CA ALA A 62 -14.39 -3.79 12.02
C ALA A 62 -15.71 -3.96 11.25
N THR A 63 -16.33 -2.84 10.95
CA THR A 63 -17.45 -2.70 10.03
C THR A 63 -16.96 -2.36 8.63
N PRO A 64 -17.80 -2.53 7.58
CA PRO A 64 -17.44 -2.12 6.22
C PRO A 64 -17.01 -0.65 6.14
N ALA A 65 -17.65 0.24 6.92
CA ALA A 65 -17.32 1.66 6.95
C ALA A 65 -15.94 1.96 7.59
N ASP A 66 -15.43 1.07 8.44
CA ASP A 66 -14.11 1.26 9.05
C ASP A 66 -12.98 1.05 8.04
N VAL A 67 -13.22 0.26 6.99
CA VAL A 67 -12.26 0.02 5.89
C VAL A 67 -11.92 1.32 5.15
N ASP A 68 -12.91 2.19 4.95
CA ASP A 68 -12.73 3.48 4.26
C ASP A 68 -11.86 4.47 5.06
N ASN A 69 -11.74 4.24 6.37
CA ASN A 69 -10.99 5.09 7.30
C ASN A 69 -9.56 4.62 7.54
N VAL A 70 -9.16 3.47 6.98
CA VAL A 70 -7.80 2.94 7.13
C VAL A 70 -6.79 3.88 6.48
N ARG A 71 -5.72 4.21 7.20
CA ARG A 71 -4.63 5.04 6.69
C ARG A 71 -3.31 4.34 6.92
N PHE A 72 -2.59 4.07 5.83
CA PHE A 72 -1.26 3.48 5.86
C PHE A 72 -0.19 4.57 5.91
N ALA A 73 0.86 4.37 6.70
CA ALA A 73 2.04 5.22 6.67
C ALA A 73 2.87 4.95 5.40
N LEU A 74 3.51 5.99 4.86
CA LEU A 74 4.40 5.86 3.71
C LEU A 74 5.78 5.33 4.16
N GLY A 75 6.33 4.36 3.43
CA GLY A 75 7.67 3.80 3.66
C GLY A 75 8.55 3.89 2.41
N LEU A 76 9.88 3.79 2.60
CA LEU A 76 10.90 3.80 1.51
C LEU A 76 10.67 2.74 0.42
N ARG A 77 9.91 1.69 0.74
CA ARG A 77 9.30 0.76 -0.22
C ARG A 77 7.83 0.62 0.17
N GLY A 78 6.94 0.86 -0.77
CA GLY A 78 5.49 0.80 -0.56
C GLY A 78 4.82 -0.15 -1.54
N TYR A 79 3.63 -0.62 -1.16
CA TYR A 79 2.69 -1.18 -2.13
C TYR A 79 2.17 -0.07 -3.04
N ARG A 80 1.71 -0.44 -4.25
CA ARG A 80 1.11 0.54 -5.14
C ARG A 80 -0.27 0.94 -4.59
N MET A 81 -0.51 2.24 -4.46
CA MET A 81 -1.73 2.78 -3.85
C MET A 81 -3.00 2.26 -4.55
N ASP A 82 -3.04 2.24 -5.87
CA ASP A 82 -4.16 1.73 -6.67
C ASP A 82 -4.50 0.25 -6.38
N GLN A 83 -3.48 -0.57 -6.15
CA GLN A 83 -3.67 -1.98 -5.81
C GLN A 83 -4.19 -2.16 -4.39
N VAL A 84 -3.66 -1.38 -3.44
CA VAL A 84 -4.13 -1.40 -2.06
C VAL A 84 -5.58 -0.92 -2.00
N ASP A 85 -5.91 0.17 -2.69
CA ASP A 85 -7.26 0.73 -2.74
C ASP A 85 -8.26 -0.29 -3.31
N GLN A 86 -7.92 -0.97 -4.42
CA GLN A 86 -8.77 -2.02 -4.98
C GLN A 86 -9.01 -3.17 -3.98
N VAL A 87 -7.97 -3.60 -3.25
CA VAL A 87 -8.10 -4.67 -2.26
C VAL A 87 -8.96 -4.21 -1.07
N LEU A 88 -8.85 -2.94 -0.65
CA LEU A 88 -9.70 -2.37 0.39
C LEU A 88 -11.17 -2.28 -0.05
N ASP A 89 -11.42 -1.88 -1.30
CA ASP A 89 -12.77 -1.87 -1.88
C ASP A 89 -13.37 -3.29 -1.90
N ASP A 90 -12.61 -4.27 -2.39
CA ASP A 90 -13.05 -5.68 -2.43
C ASP A 90 -13.28 -6.23 -1.00
N LEU A 91 -12.47 -5.81 -0.03
CA LEU A 91 -12.61 -6.20 1.38
C LEU A 91 -13.88 -5.63 2.00
N ARG A 92 -14.16 -4.34 1.77
CA ARG A 92 -15.39 -3.66 2.24
C ARG A 92 -16.61 -4.38 1.72
N ASP A 93 -16.64 -4.70 0.43
CA ASP A 93 -17.77 -5.36 -0.21
C ASP A 93 -17.98 -6.78 0.32
N GLN A 94 -16.90 -7.53 0.52
CA GLN A 94 -16.96 -8.85 1.15
C GLN A 94 -17.49 -8.77 2.58
N LEU A 95 -17.02 -7.82 3.38
CA LEU A 95 -17.47 -7.65 4.76
C LEU A 95 -18.96 -7.28 4.82
N ALA A 96 -19.42 -6.41 3.92
CA ALA A 96 -20.84 -6.07 3.80
C ALA A 96 -21.69 -7.30 3.45
N ALA A 97 -21.24 -8.11 2.48
CA ALA A 97 -21.93 -9.34 2.09
C ALA A 97 -21.98 -10.37 3.23
N ARG A 98 -20.90 -10.53 4.00
CA ARG A 98 -20.87 -11.42 5.18
C ARG A 98 -21.80 -10.95 6.28
N ASN A 99 -21.82 -9.65 6.57
CA ASN A 99 -22.70 -9.07 7.57
C ASN A 99 -24.18 -9.24 7.21
N ALA A 100 -24.52 -9.03 5.93
CA ALA A 100 -25.88 -9.27 5.45
C ALA A 100 -26.31 -10.74 5.60
N GLU A 101 -25.43 -11.69 5.27
CA GLU A 101 -25.75 -13.11 5.44
C GLU A 101 -25.87 -13.52 6.91
N ILE A 102 -25.01 -12.98 7.78
CA ILE A 102 -25.11 -13.21 9.23
C ILE A 102 -26.46 -12.71 9.75
N GLU A 103 -26.91 -11.53 9.34
CA GLU A 103 -28.20 -11.00 9.79
C GLU A 103 -29.36 -11.84 9.27
N ARG A 104 -29.33 -12.24 7.99
CA ARG A 104 -30.30 -13.16 7.40
C ARG A 104 -30.39 -14.47 8.17
N LEU A 105 -29.27 -15.05 8.57
CA LEU A 105 -29.22 -16.29 9.35
C LEU A 105 -29.75 -16.08 10.77
N ARG A 106 -29.43 -14.94 11.41
CA ARG A 106 -29.95 -14.59 12.74
C ARG A 106 -31.48 -14.43 12.72
N GLU A 107 -32.05 -13.84 11.68
CA GLU A 107 -33.49 -13.73 11.50
C GLU A 107 -34.15 -15.11 11.37
N GLN A 108 -33.62 -15.98 10.50
CA GLN A 108 -34.14 -17.35 10.35
C GLN A 108 -34.11 -18.14 11.67
N LEU A 109 -33.04 -17.99 12.46
CA LEU A 109 -32.95 -18.63 13.77
C LEU A 109 -33.99 -18.09 14.76
N ARG A 110 -34.23 -16.76 14.77
CA ARG A 110 -35.27 -16.12 15.58
C ARG A 110 -36.67 -16.62 15.19
N ASP A 111 -36.97 -16.65 13.90
CA ASP A 111 -38.26 -17.14 13.39
C ASP A 111 -38.48 -18.60 13.76
N ARG A 112 -37.44 -19.43 13.61
CA ARG A 112 -37.53 -20.84 13.95
C ARG A 112 -37.72 -21.06 15.44
N ALA A 113 -37.03 -20.30 16.28
CA ALA A 113 -37.22 -20.33 17.74
C ALA A 113 -38.66 -19.93 18.12
N GLY A 114 -39.22 -18.89 17.48
CA GLY A 114 -40.60 -18.48 17.68
C GLY A 114 -41.63 -19.55 17.29
N GLN A 115 -41.42 -20.23 16.16
CA GLN A 115 -42.28 -21.34 15.73
C GLN A 115 -42.27 -22.51 16.71
N LEU A 116 -41.10 -22.86 17.25
CA LEU A 116 -40.98 -23.94 18.24
C LEU A 116 -41.71 -23.58 19.54
N ALA A 117 -41.54 -22.35 20.02
CA ALA A 117 -42.22 -21.87 21.23
C ALA A 117 -43.75 -21.83 21.07
N ALA A 118 -44.26 -21.42 19.90
CA ALA A 118 -45.69 -21.41 19.62
C ALA A 118 -46.28 -22.84 19.52
N ALA A 119 -45.51 -23.80 19.00
CA ALA A 119 -45.93 -25.19 18.91
C ALA A 119 -46.03 -25.90 20.28
N GLU A 120 -45.31 -25.42 21.29
CA GLU A 120 -45.38 -25.94 22.68
C GLU A 120 -46.56 -25.37 23.49
N GLN A 121 -47.16 -24.25 23.07
CA GLN A 121 -48.23 -23.57 23.81
C GLN A 121 -49.68 -24.09 23.67
N PRO A 122 -50.09 -24.96 22.71
CA PRO A 122 -51.52 -25.25 22.50
C PRO A 122 -52.13 -26.28 23.46
N ALA A 123 -51.36 -26.89 24.38
CA ALA A 123 -51.86 -27.95 25.26
C ALA A 123 -52.22 -27.49 26.70
N ALA A 124 -51.89 -26.25 27.07
CA ALA A 124 -52.11 -25.75 28.43
C ALA A 124 -53.44 -25.00 28.62
N GLU A 125 -54.07 -24.54 27.54
CA GLU A 125 -55.24 -23.64 27.60
C GLU A 125 -56.60 -24.38 27.49
N ASP A 126 -56.61 -25.66 27.10
CA ASP A 126 -57.85 -26.44 26.87
C ASP A 126 -58.33 -27.25 28.11
N ARG A 127 -57.89 -26.88 29.33
CA ARG A 127 -58.18 -27.67 30.55
C ARG A 127 -58.81 -26.91 31.72
N THR A 128 -59.36 -25.71 31.49
CA THR A 128 -60.10 -24.93 32.51
C THR A 128 -61.55 -24.75 32.15
#